data_AF-A0A167WPW6-F1
#
_entry.id   AF-A0A167WPW6-F1
#
_cell.length_a   1.000
_cell.length_b   1.000
_cell.length_c   1.000
_cell.angle_alpha   90.00
_cell.angle_beta   90.00
_cell.angle_gamma   90.00
#
_symmetry.space_group_name_H-M   'P 1'
#
loop_
_entity.id
_entity.type
_entity.pdbx_description
1 polymer ?
#
loop_
_entity_poly.entity_id
_entity_poly.type
_entity_poly.pdbx_seq_one_letter_code
_entity_poly.pdbx_strand_id
1 'polypeptide(L)'
;MPLYILYHDVDALTIEEKQKVAKGITNAHVQATGIAPFLVKVVLHSSAIGELYTGGEIDRKTLRLVGNVRKRTDVERKRELFRLHYENLRAVIPDPDYNIRIQLQEIDHDNITLDGAHMPEPGSEEERRLSEAGRVLH
;
A
#
# COMPACT_ATOMS: atom_id res chain seq x y z
N MET A 1 -7.43 8.47 1.51
CA MET A 1 -7.58 7.01 1.59
C MET A 1 -6.42 6.37 0.86
N PRO A 2 -5.47 5.71 1.54
CA PRO A 2 -4.35 5.08 0.87
C PRO A 2 -4.82 3.93 -0.03
N LEU A 3 -4.37 3.96 -1.29
CA LEU A 3 -4.59 2.89 -2.26
C LEU A 3 -3.23 2.34 -2.66
N TYR A 4 -3.05 1.05 -2.43
CA TYR A 4 -1.88 0.30 -2.86
C TYR A 4 -2.25 -0.64 -4.00
N ILE A 5 -1.39 -0.70 -5.01
CA ILE A 5 -1.47 -1.67 -6.10
C ILE A 5 -0.15 -2.44 -6.12
N LEU A 6 -0.21 -3.75 -5.91
CA LEU A 6 0.92 -4.64 -6.10
C LEU A 6 0.80 -5.29 -7.47
N TYR A 7 1.71 -4.94 -8.38
CA TYR A 7 1.90 -5.64 -9.65
C TYR A 7 2.82 -6.84 -9.44
N HIS A 8 2.44 -8.00 -9.98
CA HIS A 8 3.19 -9.25 -9.88
C HIS A 8 2.90 -10.18 -11.09
N ASP A 9 3.77 -11.17 -11.35
CA ASP A 9 3.48 -12.24 -12.32
C ASP A 9 2.31 -13.10 -11.82
N VAL A 10 1.43 -13.55 -12.72
CA VAL A 10 0.22 -14.31 -12.37
C VAL A 10 0.48 -15.55 -11.51
N ASP A 11 1.62 -16.19 -11.67
CA ASP A 11 2.01 -17.41 -10.95
C ASP A 11 2.84 -17.11 -9.68
N ALA A 12 3.13 -15.85 -9.38
CA ALA A 12 4.01 -15.47 -8.28
C ALA A 12 3.39 -15.63 -6.88
N LEU A 13 2.05 -15.61 -6.76
CA LEU A 13 1.35 -15.60 -5.48
C LEU A 13 0.08 -16.47 -5.50
N THR A 14 -0.01 -17.36 -4.51
CA THR A 14 -1.26 -18.06 -4.14
C THR A 14 -2.29 -17.12 -3.52
N ILE A 15 -3.54 -17.57 -3.37
CA ILE A 15 -4.62 -16.78 -2.76
C ILE A 15 -4.27 -16.44 -1.30
N GLU A 16 -3.72 -17.40 -0.56
CA GLU A 16 -3.33 -17.24 0.84
C GLU A 16 -2.18 -16.23 0.98
N GLU A 17 -1.20 -16.26 0.08
CA GLU A 17 -0.11 -15.28 0.05
C GLU A 17 -0.62 -13.89 -0.33
N LYS A 18 -1.55 -13.79 -1.29
CA LYS A 18 -2.22 -12.52 -1.63
C LYS A 18 -2.92 -11.92 -0.41
N GLN A 19 -3.58 -12.74 0.40
CA GLN A 19 -4.21 -12.29 1.65
C GLN A 19 -3.17 -11.84 2.69
N LYS A 20 -2.06 -12.58 2.86
CA LYS A 20 -0.96 -12.18 3.75
C LYS A 20 -0.34 -10.85 3.34
N VAL A 21 -0.10 -10.65 2.05
CA VAL A 21 0.41 -9.39 1.48
C VAL A 21 -0.55 -8.24 1.77
N ALA A 22 -1.84 -8.40 1.48
CA ALA A 22 -2.83 -7.35 1.73
C ALA A 22 -2.88 -6.95 3.21
N LYS A 23 -2.84 -7.94 4.11
CA LYS A 23 -2.81 -7.71 5.56
C LYS A 23 -1.50 -7.02 5.99
N GLY A 24 -0.36 -7.46 5.47
CA GLY A 24 0.95 -6.88 5.76
C GLY A 24 1.05 -5.41 5.33
N ILE A 25 0.61 -5.09 4.11
CA ILE A 25 0.54 -3.70 3.60
C ILE A 25 -0.36 -2.83 4.47
N THR A 26 -1.54 -3.35 4.84
CA THR A 26 -2.48 -2.67 5.72
C THR A 26 -1.86 -2.36 7.08
N ASN A 27 -1.30 -3.37 7.74
CA ASN A 27 -0.66 -3.22 9.04
C ASN A 27 0.53 -2.25 9.00
N ALA A 28 1.37 -2.33 7.96
CA ALA A 28 2.49 -1.41 7.77
C ALA A 28 2.03 0.05 7.68
N HIS A 29 0.95 0.32 6.92
CA HIS A 29 0.41 1.67 6.80
C HIS A 29 -0.19 2.15 8.13
N VAL A 30 -0.98 1.31 8.80
CA VAL A 30 -1.58 1.63 10.10
C VAL A 30 -0.49 1.92 11.14
N GLN A 31 0.55 1.09 11.20
CA GLN A 31 1.67 1.28 12.13
C GLN A 31 2.40 2.60 11.87
N ALA A 32 2.68 2.93 10.61
CA ALA A 32 3.43 4.14 10.27
C ALA A 32 2.59 5.44 10.42
N THR A 33 1.27 5.38 10.33
CA THR A 33 0.41 6.58 10.23
C THR A 33 -0.62 6.73 11.34
N GLY A 34 -0.95 5.67 12.05
CA GLY A 34 -1.98 5.62 13.09
C GLY A 34 -3.43 5.63 12.58
N ILE A 35 -3.65 5.57 11.26
CA ILE A 35 -5.03 5.60 10.71
C ILE A 35 -5.70 4.25 10.89
N ALA A 36 -7.04 4.22 10.84
CA ALA A 36 -7.78 2.96 10.92
C ALA A 36 -7.59 2.06 9.67
N PRO A 37 -7.56 0.73 9.85
CA PRO A 37 -7.30 -0.22 8.77
C PRO A 37 -8.35 -0.21 7.65
N PHE A 38 -9.61 0.13 7.94
CA PHE A 38 -10.68 0.18 6.93
C PHE A 38 -10.44 1.24 5.84
N LEU A 39 -9.58 2.22 6.10
CA LEU A 39 -9.18 3.25 5.14
C LEU A 39 -8.10 2.74 4.16
N VAL A 40 -7.49 1.58 4.41
CA VAL A 40 -6.43 1.05 3.54
C VAL A 40 -7.03 0.12 2.50
N LYS A 41 -6.81 0.46 1.22
CA LYS A 41 -7.17 -0.41 0.10
C LYS A 41 -5.91 -1.01 -0.53
N VAL A 42 -5.96 -2.31 -0.80
CA VAL A 42 -4.89 -3.04 -1.49
C VAL A 42 -5.49 -3.78 -2.67
N VAL A 43 -4.91 -3.57 -3.84
CA VAL A 43 -5.21 -4.29 -5.08
C VAL A 43 -4.00 -5.14 -5.43
N LEU A 44 -4.22 -6.42 -5.71
CA LEU A 44 -3.21 -7.30 -6.25
C LEU A 44 -3.51 -7.50 -7.73
N HIS A 45 -2.65 -6.96 -8.58
CA HIS A 45 -2.81 -6.95 -10.02
C HIS A 45 -1.78 -7.90 -10.63
N SER A 46 -2.22 -9.08 -11.01
CA SER A 46 -1.40 -10.04 -11.74
C SER A 46 -1.28 -9.65 -13.21
N SER A 47 -0.08 -9.78 -13.76
CA SER A 47 0.22 -9.68 -15.19
C SER A 47 0.47 -11.06 -15.79
N ALA A 48 -0.06 -11.31 -16.98
CA ALA A 48 0.25 -12.51 -17.75
C ALA A 48 1.68 -12.45 -18.31
N ILE A 49 2.19 -13.58 -18.77
CA ILE A 49 3.50 -13.66 -19.42
C ILE A 49 3.52 -12.71 -20.64
N GLY A 50 4.52 -11.83 -20.69
CA GLY A 50 4.67 -10.85 -21.77
C GLY A 50 3.90 -9.54 -21.55
N GLU A 51 3.40 -9.26 -20.34
CA GLU A 51 2.79 -7.96 -20.01
C GLU A 51 3.68 -7.07 -19.13
N LEU A 52 4.67 -7.65 -18.46
CA LEU A 52 5.64 -6.94 -17.64
C LEU A 52 7.04 -7.10 -18.22
N TYR A 53 7.75 -5.97 -18.37
CA TYR A 53 9.09 -5.93 -18.91
C TYR A 53 10.00 -5.06 -18.04
N THR A 54 11.23 -5.51 -17.84
CA THR A 54 12.30 -4.75 -17.20
C THR A 54 13.52 -4.73 -18.11
N GLY A 55 13.98 -3.54 -18.49
CA GLY A 55 15.12 -3.39 -19.40
C GLY A 55 14.87 -3.92 -20.82
N GLY A 56 13.60 -4.12 -21.22
CA GLY A 56 13.22 -4.68 -22.52
C GLY A 56 12.97 -6.18 -22.52
N GLU A 57 13.28 -6.88 -21.42
CA GLU A 57 13.10 -8.33 -21.28
C GLU A 57 11.86 -8.65 -20.45
N ILE A 58 11.23 -9.80 -20.71
CA ILE A 58 10.08 -10.28 -19.93
C ILE A 58 10.48 -10.43 -18.47
N ASP A 59 9.71 -9.81 -17.58
CA ASP A 59 9.97 -9.82 -16.15
C ASP A 59 8.95 -10.68 -15.40
N ARG A 60 9.44 -11.80 -14.88
CA ARG A 60 8.65 -12.76 -14.09
C ARG A 60 8.98 -12.75 -12.60
N LYS A 61 10.01 -12.00 -12.21
CA LYS A 61 10.55 -12.00 -10.84
C LYS A 61 10.56 -10.58 -10.25
N THR A 62 9.50 -9.81 -10.52
CA THR A 62 9.32 -8.49 -9.93
C THR A 62 8.02 -8.37 -9.16
N LEU A 63 8.12 -7.81 -7.95
CA LEU A 63 7.02 -7.27 -7.19
C LEU A 63 7.11 -5.74 -7.22
N ARG A 64 6.12 -5.07 -7.81
CA ARG A 64 6.07 -3.61 -7.85
C ARG A 64 4.88 -3.08 -7.06
N LEU A 65 5.14 -2.57 -5.87
CA LEU A 65 4.17 -1.89 -5.03
C LEU A 65 4.13 -0.40 -5.37
N VAL A 66 2.99 0.07 -5.85
CA VAL A 66 2.69 1.48 -6.04
C VAL A 66 1.63 1.90 -5.03
N GLY A 67 1.83 3.01 -4.35
CA GLY A 67 0.88 3.53 -3.37
C GLY A 67 0.53 4.99 -3.62
N ASN A 68 -0.76 5.31 -3.61
CA ASN A 68 -1.27 6.66 -3.49
C ASN A 68 -1.59 6.91 -2.03
N VAL A 69 -0.84 7.77 -1.35
CA VAL A 69 -0.96 8.02 0.09
C VAL A 69 -1.21 9.50 0.37
N ARG A 70 -1.84 9.81 1.51
CA ARG A 70 -1.95 11.21 1.94
C ARG A 70 -0.58 11.78 2.24
N LYS A 71 -0.33 12.99 1.75
CA LYS A 71 0.90 13.73 2.04
C LYS A 71 1.07 13.88 3.55
N ARG A 72 2.26 13.55 4.05
CA ARG A 72 2.66 13.76 5.46
C ARG A 72 4.06 14.37 5.51
N THR A 73 4.38 15.10 6.57
CA THR A 73 5.67 15.82 6.69
C THR A 73 6.77 15.00 7.38
N ASP A 74 6.41 13.96 8.14
CA ASP A 74 7.35 13.13 8.89
C ASP A 74 8.13 12.16 7.98
N VAL A 75 9.41 12.46 7.79
CA VAL A 75 10.32 11.66 6.94
C VAL A 75 10.65 10.31 7.56
N GLU A 76 10.78 10.21 8.88
CA GLU A 76 11.15 8.96 9.54
C GLU A 76 10.01 7.95 9.46
N ARG A 77 8.76 8.39 9.65
CA ARG A 77 7.58 7.55 9.40
C ARG A 77 7.46 7.09 7.95
N LYS A 78 7.85 7.94 6.98
CA LYS A 78 7.92 7.51 5.57
C LYS A 78 8.94 6.39 5.40
N ARG A 79 10.17 6.57 5.91
CA ARG A 79 11.23 5.55 5.82
C ARG A 79 10.81 4.24 6.48
N GLU A 80 10.17 4.32 7.65
CA GLU A 80 9.62 3.17 8.35
C GLU A 80 8.58 2.45 7.49
N LEU A 81 7.66 3.17 6.85
CA LEU A 81 6.65 2.59 5.96
C LEU A 81 7.28 1.82 4.79
N PHE A 82 8.30 2.39 4.13
CA PHE A 82 9.03 1.70 3.06
C PHE A 82 9.70 0.42 3.58
N ARG A 83 10.36 0.48 4.75
CA ARG A 83 10.99 -0.68 5.38
C ARG A 83 9.97 -1.78 5.70
N LEU A 84 8.86 -1.43 6.34
CA LEU A 84 7.80 -2.37 6.70
C LEU A 84 7.18 -3.02 5.47
N HIS A 85 6.91 -2.26 4.40
CA HIS A 85 6.43 -2.85 3.15
C HIS A 85 7.43 -3.85 2.56
N TYR A 86 8.71 -3.49 2.51
CA TYR A 86 9.76 -4.38 1.99
C TYR A 86 9.84 -5.68 2.79
N GLU A 87 9.91 -5.59 4.12
CA GLU A 87 9.99 -6.76 5.01
C GLU A 87 8.77 -7.68 4.87
N ASN A 88 7.56 -7.12 4.82
CA ASN A 88 6.33 -7.91 4.63
C ASN A 88 6.31 -8.63 3.28
N LEU A 89 6.72 -7.96 2.19
CA LEU A 89 6.77 -8.59 0.86
C LEU A 89 7.85 -9.67 0.79
N ARG A 90 9.04 -9.41 1.35
CA ARG A 90 10.15 -10.38 1.39
C ARG A 90 9.83 -11.60 2.26
N ALA A 91 9.05 -11.44 3.33
CA ALA A 91 8.60 -12.55 4.16
C ALA A 91 7.63 -13.48 3.41
N VAL A 92 6.84 -12.95 2.47
CA VAL A 92 5.94 -13.75 1.63
C VAL A 92 6.68 -14.39 0.46
N ILE A 93 7.57 -13.64 -0.20
CA ILE A 93 8.43 -14.16 -1.27
C ILE A 93 9.91 -14.15 -0.82
N PRO A 94 10.40 -15.23 -0.19
CA PRO A 94 11.76 -15.29 0.33
C PRO A 94 12.82 -15.46 -0.77
N ASP A 95 12.43 -15.78 -2.02
CA ASP A 95 13.35 -15.94 -3.15
C ASP A 95 14.13 -14.63 -3.41
N PRO A 96 15.45 -14.60 -3.17
CA PRO A 96 16.27 -13.39 -3.30
C PRO A 96 16.34 -12.86 -4.74
N ASP A 97 16.03 -13.69 -5.74
CA ASP A 97 16.01 -13.28 -7.13
C ASP A 97 14.83 -12.34 -7.44
N TYR A 98 13.79 -12.33 -6.59
CA TYR A 98 12.70 -11.39 -6.77
C TYR A 98 13.14 -9.96 -6.48
N ASN A 99 12.97 -9.10 -7.49
CA ASN A 99 13.15 -7.66 -7.36
C ASN A 99 11.90 -7.03 -6.72
N ILE A 100 12.06 -6.44 -5.54
CA ILE A 100 10.97 -5.73 -4.85
C ILE A 100 11.16 -4.23 -5.06
N ARG A 101 10.19 -3.58 -5.72
CA ARG A 101 10.16 -2.13 -5.92
C ARG A 101 8.97 -1.53 -5.22
N ILE A 102 9.20 -0.46 -4.48
CA ILE A 102 8.16 0.27 -3.76
C ILE A 102 8.24 1.74 -4.18
N GLN A 103 7.11 2.31 -4.57
CA GLN A 103 6.99 3.72 -4.93
C GLN A 103 5.69 4.27 -4.34
N LEU A 104 5.78 5.43 -3.67
CA LEU A 104 4.63 6.12 -3.12
C LEU A 104 4.48 7.49 -3.79
N GLN A 105 3.25 7.84 -4.14
CA GLN A 105 2.83 9.16 -4.60
C GLN A 105 1.99 9.79 -3.50
N GLU A 106 2.29 11.06 -3.20
CA GLU A 106 1.59 11.81 -2.16
C GLU A 106 0.47 12.64 -2.78
N ILE A 107 -0.70 12.61 -2.14
CA ILE A 107 -1.90 13.35 -2.53
C ILE A 107 -2.26 14.29 -1.36
N ASP A 108 -2.51 15.56 -1.67
CA ASP A 108 -3.02 16.52 -0.68
C ASP A 108 -4.42 16.09 -0.20
N HIS A 109 -4.69 16.26 1.09
CA HIS A 109 -5.90 15.73 1.71
C HIS A 109 -7.20 16.33 1.14
N ASP A 110 -7.15 17.59 0.69
CA ASP A 110 -8.26 18.27 0.00
C ASP A 110 -8.70 17.57 -1.28
N ASN A 111 -7.80 16.83 -1.92
CA ASN A 111 -8.07 16.11 -3.17
C ASN A 111 -8.59 14.69 -2.94
N ILE A 112 -9.06 14.37 -1.72
CA ILE A 112 -9.57 13.05 -1.39
C ILE A 112 -10.89 13.16 -0.66
N THR A 113 -11.89 12.44 -1.17
CA THR A 113 -13.15 12.22 -0.47
C THR A 113 -13.35 10.74 -0.12
N LEU A 114 -14.15 10.49 0.91
CA LEU A 114 -14.68 9.19 1.29
C LEU A 114 -16.17 9.35 1.55
N ASP A 115 -17.00 8.60 0.82
CA ASP A 115 -18.47 8.72 0.84
C ASP A 115 -18.98 10.17 0.72
N GLY A 116 -18.33 10.96 -0.13
CA GLY A 116 -18.66 12.36 -0.39
C GLY A 116 -18.13 13.38 0.64
N ALA A 117 -17.55 12.94 1.76
CA ALA A 117 -16.90 13.81 2.74
C ALA A 117 -15.41 13.96 2.43
N HIS A 118 -14.85 15.17 2.57
CA HIS A 118 -13.42 15.37 2.46
C HIS A 118 -12.66 14.68 3.59
N MET A 119 -11.49 14.14 3.28
CA MET A 119 -10.63 13.55 4.30
C MET A 119 -10.11 14.65 5.23
N PRO A 120 -10.15 14.44 6.56
CA PRO A 120 -9.61 15.41 7.49
C PRO A 120 -8.08 15.55 7.34
N GLU A 121 -7.58 16.68 7.82
CA GLU A 121 -6.14 16.96 7.87
C GLU A 121 -5.42 15.83 8.64
N PRO A 122 -4.29 15.30 8.13
CA PRO A 122 -3.52 14.27 8.82
C PRO A 122 -3.11 14.71 10.24
N GLY A 123 -3.42 13.88 11.24
CA GLY A 123 -3.10 14.14 12.66
C GLY A 123 -4.13 14.97 13.42
N SER A 124 -5.16 15.51 12.74
CA SER A 124 -6.26 16.25 13.36
C SER A 124 -7.11 15.39 14.29
N GLU A 125 -7.90 16.04 15.15
CA GLU A 125 -8.87 15.36 16.00
C GLU A 125 -9.97 14.66 15.18
N GLU A 126 -10.34 15.23 14.04
CA GLU A 126 -11.31 14.63 13.12
C GLU A 126 -10.78 13.33 12.50
N GLU A 127 -9.48 13.25 12.18
CA GLU A 127 -8.86 12.00 11.74
C GLU A 127 -8.92 10.92 12.81
N ARG A 128 -8.76 11.28 14.09
CA ARG A 128 -8.88 10.34 15.21
C ARG A 128 -10.29 9.83 15.36
N ARG A 129 -11.28 10.74 15.38
CA ARG A 129 -12.70 10.39 15.46
C ARG A 129 -13.16 9.50 14.30
N LEU A 130 -12.72 9.80 13.07
CA LEU A 130 -12.96 8.96 11.90
C LEU A 130 -12.37 7.54 12.09
N SER A 131 -11.14 7.48 12.60
CA SER A 131 -10.44 6.20 12.81
C SER A 131 -11.09 5.35 13.89
N GLU A 132 -11.52 5.96 15.00
CA GLU A 132 -12.23 5.29 16.10
C GLU A 132 -13.61 4.78 15.68
N ALA A 133 -14.32 5.55 14.86
CA ALA A 133 -15.66 5.18 14.40
C ALA A 133 -15.66 4.00 13.40
N GLY A 134 -14.54 3.77 12.70
CA GLY A 134 -14.45 2.73 11.68
C GLY A 134 -15.31 3.00 10.43
N ARG A 135 -15.82 4.23 10.28
CA ARG A 135 -16.71 4.67 9.20
C ARG A 135 -16.69 6.19 9.07
N VAL A 136 -17.18 6.71 7.96
CA VAL A 136 -17.38 8.16 7.79
C VAL A 136 -18.40 8.68 8.80
N LEU A 137 -18.08 9.83 9.38
CA LEU A 137 -18.94 10.59 10.28
C LEU A 137 -19.56 11.74 9.48
N HIS A 138 -20.89 11.89 9.53
CA HIS A 138 -21.65 12.99 8.94
C HIS A 138 -22.06 13.98 10.04
#